data_AF-A0AAD8RH59-F1
#
_entry.id   AF-A0AAD8RH59-F1
#
_cell.length_a   1.000
_cell.length_b   1.000
_cell.length_c   1.000
_cell.angle_alpha   90.00
_cell.angle_beta   90.00
_cell.angle_gamma   90.00
#
_symmetry.space_group_name_H-M   'P 1'
#
loop_
_entity.id
_entity.type
_entity.pdbx_description
1 polymer ?
#
loop_
_entity_poly.entity_id
_entity_poly.type
_entity_poly.pdbx_seq_one_letter_code
_entity_poly.pdbx_strand_id
1 'polypeptide(L)'
;MRRSTALMVSALLLLALAFTTAVPHDERSEEVETRRMFRDWMARFDKTYSSIDEEEHRYAVFKENLHAAAGVHLGLNVFGDLTHEELRVLHTGCTHGDGGYKYSLLYWINVLLLGSPSGHRC
;
A
#
# COMPACT_ATOMS: atom_id res chain seq x y z
N MET A 1 17.25 33.59 43.59
CA MET A 1 16.19 32.56 43.66
C MET A 1 15.12 32.73 42.57
N ARG A 2 14.40 33.86 42.48
CA ARG A 2 13.30 34.05 41.50
C ARG A 2 13.70 34.07 40.01
N ARG A 3 14.91 34.53 39.68
CA ARG A 3 15.43 34.54 38.29
C ARG A 3 15.83 33.14 37.81
N SER A 4 16.33 32.31 38.70
CA SER A 4 16.74 30.93 38.40
C SER A 4 15.54 30.01 38.15
N THR A 5 14.43 30.20 38.87
CA THR A 5 13.20 29.44 38.65
C THR A 5 12.53 29.80 37.32
N ALA A 6 12.59 31.08 36.92
CA ALA A 6 12.06 31.51 35.62
C ALA A 6 12.81 30.86 34.44
N LEU A 7 14.14 30.75 34.53
CA LEU A 7 14.98 30.09 33.51
C LEU A 7 14.75 28.57 33.46
N MET A 8 14.58 27.92 34.61
CA MET A 8 14.27 26.49 34.68
C MET A 8 12.90 26.18 34.09
N VAL A 9 11.89 27.00 34.40
CA VAL A 9 10.53 26.85 33.84
C VAL A 9 10.53 27.11 32.34
N SER A 10 11.25 28.13 31.86
CA SER A 10 11.36 28.37 30.41
C SER A 10 12.08 27.23 29.69
N ALA A 11 13.15 26.69 30.28
CA ALA A 11 13.86 25.55 29.71
C ALA A 11 12.99 24.29 29.66
N LEU A 12 12.20 24.02 30.70
CA LEU A 12 11.23 22.92 30.73
C LEU A 12 10.10 23.11 29.71
N LEU A 13 9.60 24.34 29.53
CA LEU A 13 8.60 24.68 28.50
C LEU A 13 9.15 24.48 27.09
N LEU A 14 10.40 24.90 26.83
CA LEU A 14 11.07 24.70 25.55
C LEU A 14 11.32 23.22 25.26
N LEU A 15 11.70 22.44 26.28
CA LEU A 15 11.88 20.99 26.16
C LEU A 15 10.55 20.26 25.90
N ALA A 16 9.47 20.70 26.55
CA ALA A 16 8.12 20.17 26.32
C ALA A 16 7.62 20.51 24.89
N LEU A 17 7.85 21.74 24.40
CA LEU A 17 7.52 22.12 23.03
C LEU A 17 8.31 21.32 22.00
N ALA A 18 9.61 21.12 22.22
CA ALA A 18 10.45 20.31 21.34
C ALA A 18 9.93 18.86 21.23
N PHE A 19 9.52 18.27 22.36
CA PHE A 19 8.93 16.93 22.41
C PHE A 19 7.62 16.82 21.61
N THR A 20 6.80 17.88 21.54
CA THR A 20 5.57 17.87 20.72
C THR A 20 5.84 17.89 19.22
N THR A 21 7.01 18.37 18.79
CA THR A 21 7.38 18.47 17.36
C THR A 21 8.18 17.29 16.84
N ALA A 22 8.69 16.43 17.74
CA ALA A 22 9.56 15.31 17.41
C ALA A 22 8.85 13.94 17.39
N VAL A 23 7.55 13.89 17.68
CA VAL A 23 6.76 12.67 17.49
C VAL A 23 6.29 12.65 16.02
N PRO A 24 6.61 11.63 15.21
CA PRO A 24 5.99 11.45 13.91
C PRO A 24 4.52 11.11 14.17
N HIS A 25 3.70 12.16 14.28
CA HIS A 25 2.27 12.06 14.54
C HIS A 25 1.50 11.60 13.29
N ASP A 26 2.20 11.46 12.17
CA ASP A 26 1.65 11.14 10.85
C ASP A 26 1.65 9.62 10.60
N GLU A 27 2.78 8.94 10.80
CA GLU A 27 2.92 7.51 10.43
C GLU A 27 1.93 6.57 11.13
N ARG A 28 1.67 6.79 12.42
CA ARG A 28 0.66 6.00 13.16
C ARG A 28 -0.75 6.24 12.61
N SER A 29 -1.06 7.47 12.26
CA SER A 29 -2.37 7.83 11.71
C SER A 29 -2.56 7.25 10.31
N GLU A 30 -1.51 7.31 9.48
CA GLU A 30 -1.48 6.71 8.15
C GLU A 30 -1.59 5.18 8.20
N GLU A 31 -0.92 4.53 9.15
CA GLU A 31 -1.00 3.08 9.33
C GLU A 31 -2.42 2.64 9.68
N VAL A 32 -3.09 3.34 10.61
CA VAL A 32 -4.48 3.04 10.98
C VAL A 32 -5.43 3.19 9.79
N GLU A 33 -5.27 4.26 9.01
CA GLU A 33 -6.12 4.52 7.84
C GLU A 33 -5.87 3.50 6.71
N THR A 34 -4.62 3.25 6.35
CA THR A 34 -4.27 2.29 5.30
C THR A 34 -4.67 0.86 5.67
N ARG A 35 -4.60 0.48 6.97
CA ARG A 35 -5.14 -0.81 7.45
C ARG A 35 -6.65 -0.91 7.32
N ARG A 36 -7.37 0.18 7.55
CA ARG A 36 -8.83 0.23 7.31
C ARG A 36 -9.13 0.04 5.84
N MET A 37 -8.45 0.79 4.96
CA MET A 37 -8.60 0.65 3.51
C MET A 37 -8.29 -0.76 3.02
N PHE A 38 -7.27 -1.41 3.59
CA PHE A 38 -6.92 -2.78 3.27
C PHE A 38 -8.04 -3.76 3.65
N ARG A 39 -8.62 -3.64 4.85
CA ARG A 39 -9.77 -4.47 5.24
C ARG A 39 -10.99 -4.25 4.36
N ASP A 40 -11.31 -3.00 4.04
CA ASP A 40 -12.43 -2.66 3.16
C ASP A 40 -12.20 -3.22 1.75
N TRP A 41 -10.97 -3.15 1.25
CA TRP A 41 -10.56 -3.76 -0.02
C TRP A 41 -10.63 -5.28 0.01
N MET A 42 -10.16 -5.94 1.08
CA MET A 42 -10.25 -7.39 1.24
C MET A 42 -11.71 -7.85 1.24
N ALA A 43 -12.58 -7.15 1.99
CA ALA A 43 -14.01 -7.45 2.01
C ALA A 43 -14.67 -7.24 0.64
N ARG A 44 -14.25 -6.20 -0.10
CA ARG A 44 -14.77 -5.93 -1.45
C ARG A 44 -14.41 -7.02 -2.46
N PHE A 45 -13.23 -7.63 -2.33
CA PHE A 45 -12.71 -8.64 -3.27
C PHE A 45 -12.68 -10.06 -2.71
N ASP A 46 -13.34 -10.30 -1.56
CA ASP A 46 -13.42 -11.58 -0.86
C ASP A 46 -12.04 -12.25 -0.62
N LYS A 47 -11.06 -11.43 -0.22
CA LYS A 47 -9.68 -11.87 0.01
C LYS A 47 -9.55 -12.43 1.43
N THR A 48 -8.91 -13.59 1.53
CA THR A 48 -8.51 -14.23 2.78
C THR A 48 -7.12 -14.83 2.63
N TYR A 49 -6.31 -14.75 3.68
CA TYR A 49 -4.95 -15.27 3.68
C TYR A 49 -4.79 -16.40 4.69
N SER A 50 -3.85 -17.30 4.40
CA SER A 50 -3.66 -18.53 5.18
C SER A 50 -2.97 -18.32 6.53
N SER A 51 -2.25 -17.22 6.69
CA SER A 51 -1.49 -16.90 7.90
C SER A 51 -1.42 -15.39 8.10
N ILE A 52 -1.13 -15.00 9.34
CA ILE A 52 -0.88 -13.60 9.71
C ILE A 52 0.34 -13.07 8.96
N ASP A 53 1.39 -13.86 8.82
CA ASP A 53 2.61 -13.46 8.11
C ASP A 53 2.33 -13.16 6.62
N GLU A 54 1.48 -13.96 5.98
CA GLU A 54 1.07 -13.73 4.59
C GLU A 54 0.18 -12.48 4.50
N GLU A 55 -0.76 -12.29 5.42
CA GLU A 55 -1.60 -11.08 5.47
C GLU A 55 -0.75 -9.81 5.64
N GLU A 56 0.25 -9.84 6.52
CA GLU A 56 1.19 -8.74 6.73
C GLU A 56 2.02 -8.45 5.47
N HIS A 57 2.51 -9.49 4.80
CA HIS A 57 3.22 -9.34 3.54
C HIS A 57 2.33 -8.69 2.46
N ARG A 58 1.09 -9.18 2.33
CA ARG A 58 0.10 -8.67 1.35
C ARG A 58 -0.33 -7.25 1.66
N TYR A 59 -0.42 -6.89 2.94
CA TYR A 59 -0.66 -5.53 3.37
C TYR A 59 0.49 -4.58 2.97
N ALA A 60 1.75 -5.02 3.12
CA ALA A 60 2.90 -4.22 2.71
C ALA A 60 2.87 -3.91 1.19
N VAL A 61 2.62 -4.94 0.37
CA VAL A 61 2.45 -4.80 -1.09
C VAL A 61 1.26 -3.90 -1.43
N PHE A 62 0.15 -4.06 -0.72
CA PHE A 62 -1.04 -3.22 -0.87
C PHE A 62 -0.75 -1.75 -0.59
N LYS A 63 0.01 -1.45 0.46
CA LYS A 63 0.39 -0.09 0.80
C LYS A 63 1.21 0.54 -0.33
N GLU A 64 2.21 -0.17 -0.86
CA GLU A 64 3.01 0.29 -2.00
C GLU A 64 2.14 0.57 -3.23
N ASN A 65 1.22 -0.35 -3.56
CA ASN A 65 0.30 -0.20 -4.69
C ASN A 65 -0.71 0.94 -4.48
N LEU A 66 -1.17 1.19 -3.26
CA LEU A 66 -2.04 2.31 -2.92
C LEU A 66 -1.32 3.65 -3.15
N HIS A 67 -0.06 3.78 -2.71
CA HIS A 67 0.74 4.99 -2.97
C HIS A 67 0.97 5.21 -4.47
N ALA A 68 1.25 4.15 -5.23
CA ALA A 68 1.40 4.23 -6.68
C ALA A 68 0.10 4.64 -7.38
N ALA A 69 -1.04 4.10 -6.94
CA ALA A 69 -2.36 4.37 -7.52
C ALA A 69 -2.85 5.81 -7.23
N ALA A 70 -2.52 6.35 -6.05
CA ALA A 70 -2.85 7.73 -5.67
C ALA A 70 -2.27 8.77 -6.65
N GLY A 71 -1.12 8.49 -7.25
CA GLY A 71 -0.50 9.36 -8.26
C GLY A 71 -1.21 9.37 -9.61
N VAL A 72 -2.09 8.41 -9.89
CA VAL A 72 -2.64 8.15 -11.24
C VAL A 72 -4.18 8.24 -11.28
N HIS A 73 -4.86 8.61 -10.18
CA HIS A 73 -6.33 8.57 -10.06
C HIS A 73 -6.93 7.19 -10.43
N LEU A 74 -6.14 6.13 -10.32
CA LEU A 74 -6.60 4.76 -10.54
C LEU A 74 -7.10 4.21 -9.21
N GLY A 75 -8.32 3.67 -9.19
CA GLY A 75 -8.81 2.94 -8.03
C GLY A 75 -8.06 1.62 -7.88
N LEU A 76 -7.83 1.19 -6.64
CA LEU A 76 -7.29 -0.14 -6.34
C LEU A 76 -8.21 -1.23 -6.92
N ASN A 77 -7.63 -2.15 -7.69
CA ASN A 77 -8.31 -3.28 -8.32
C ASN A 77 -8.07 -4.58 -7.53
N VAL A 78 -8.52 -5.72 -8.05
CA VAL A 78 -8.38 -7.05 -7.40
C VAL A 78 -6.93 -7.52 -7.21
N PHE A 79 -5.98 -6.87 -7.89
CA PHE A 79 -4.55 -7.16 -7.83
C PHE A 79 -3.79 -6.21 -6.90
N GLY A 80 -4.51 -5.45 -6.06
CA GLY A 80 -3.91 -4.49 -5.14
C GLY A 80 -2.88 -5.11 -4.18
N ASP A 81 -2.96 -6.41 -3.90
CA ASP A 81 -2.07 -7.19 -3.05
C ASP A 81 -0.91 -7.90 -3.78
N LEU A 82 -0.77 -7.69 -5.09
CA LEU A 82 0.24 -8.37 -5.90
C LEU A 82 1.38 -7.44 -6.30
N THR A 83 2.59 -7.98 -6.29
CA THR A 83 3.75 -7.34 -6.89
C THR A 83 3.68 -7.42 -8.42
N HIS A 84 4.46 -6.59 -9.11
CA HIS A 84 4.51 -6.60 -10.57
C HIS A 84 4.94 -7.97 -11.14
N GLU A 85 5.86 -8.66 -10.47
CA GLU A 85 6.33 -9.98 -10.89
C GLU A 85 5.28 -11.07 -10.68
N GLU A 86 4.56 -11.06 -9.55
CA GLU A 86 3.45 -12.00 -9.32
C GLU A 86 2.33 -11.79 -10.34
N LEU A 87 1.99 -10.53 -10.62
CA LEU A 87 1.00 -10.19 -11.63
C LEU A 87 1.41 -10.69 -13.03
N ARG A 88 2.70 -10.55 -13.37
CA ARG A 88 3.27 -11.07 -14.62
C ARG A 88 3.12 -12.59 -14.69
N VAL A 89 3.52 -13.32 -13.65
CA VAL A 89 3.46 -14.79 -13.61
C VAL A 89 2.02 -15.29 -13.80
N LEU A 90 1.03 -14.69 -13.13
CA LEU A 90 -0.38 -15.05 -13.29
C LEU A 90 -0.89 -14.92 -14.73
N HIS A 91 -0.35 -13.97 -15.50
CA HIS A 91 -0.77 -13.69 -16.87
C HIS A 91 0.15 -14.31 -17.93
N THR A 92 1.34 -14.78 -17.56
CA THR A 92 2.31 -15.40 -18.47
C THR A 92 2.22 -16.92 -18.57
N GLY A 93 1.01 -17.50 -18.44
CA GLY A 93 0.74 -18.89 -18.85
C GLY A 93 1.13 -19.21 -20.31
N CYS A 94 1.49 -18.20 -21.11
CA CYS A 94 2.05 -18.36 -22.44
C CYS A 94 3.38 -17.64 -22.58
N THR A 95 4.49 -18.35 -22.39
CA THR A 95 5.74 -18.00 -23.09
C THR A 95 6.36 -19.26 -23.70
N HIS A 96 6.25 -19.38 -25.02
CA HIS A 96 7.39 -19.71 -25.88
C HIS A 96 7.05 -19.33 -27.32
N GLY A 97 7.74 -18.31 -27.83
CA GLY A 97 7.67 -17.93 -29.24
C GLY A 97 7.84 -16.43 -29.44
N ASP A 98 9.11 -16.02 -29.58
CA ASP A 98 9.60 -14.87 -30.32
C ASP A 98 8.69 -13.65 -30.52
N GLY A 99 9.13 -12.51 -30.00
CA GLY A 99 8.70 -11.21 -30.52
C GLY A 99 8.56 -10.14 -29.44
N GLY A 100 9.58 -9.31 -29.31
CA GLY A 100 9.50 -8.09 -28.54
C GLY A 100 8.34 -7.18 -28.98
N TYR A 101 7.97 -6.30 -28.06
CA TYR A 101 7.21 -5.06 -28.31
C TYR A 101 5.78 -5.27 -28.86
N LYS A 102 4.84 -5.75 -28.03
CA LYS A 102 3.39 -5.50 -28.24
C LYS A 102 2.46 -5.65 -27.03
N TYR A 103 2.97 -5.83 -25.81
CA TYR A 103 2.12 -6.03 -24.63
C TYR A 103 1.94 -4.78 -23.75
N SER A 104 2.53 -3.63 -24.09
CA SER A 104 2.53 -2.46 -23.19
C SER A 104 1.20 -1.67 -23.13
N LEU A 105 0.20 -1.95 -23.97
CA LEU A 105 -1.05 -1.16 -23.99
C LEU A 105 -2.31 -2.02 -23.79
N LEU A 106 -2.35 -3.22 -24.36
CA LEU A 106 -3.44 -4.18 -24.09
C LEU A 106 -3.36 -4.77 -22.66
N TYR A 107 -2.17 -4.81 -22.06
CA TYR A 107 -1.96 -5.15 -20.65
C TYR A 107 -2.56 -4.08 -19.72
N TRP A 108 -2.38 -2.81 -20.04
CA TRP A 108 -2.95 -1.70 -19.26
C TRP A 108 -4.47 -1.57 -19.43
N ILE A 109 -5.01 -1.85 -20.63
CA ILE A 109 -6.46 -1.79 -20.90
C ILE A 109 -7.22 -2.94 -20.22
N ASN A 110 -6.68 -4.17 -20.18
CA ASN A 110 -7.33 -5.29 -19.50
C ASN A 110 -7.35 -5.14 -17.98
N VAL A 111 -6.26 -4.60 -17.39
CA VAL A 111 -6.16 -4.29 -15.95
C VAL A 111 -7.16 -3.20 -15.51
N LEU A 112 -7.64 -2.38 -16.44
CA LEU A 112 -8.57 -1.27 -16.20
C LEU A 112 -10.05 -1.59 -16.44
N LEU A 113 -10.41 -2.64 -17.21
CA LEU A 113 -11.79 -2.80 -17.70
C LEU A 113 -12.48 -4.15 -17.44
N LEU A 114 -11.77 -5.24 -17.16
CA LEU A 114 -12.42 -6.55 -17.04
C LEU A 114 -12.29 -7.10 -15.61
N GLY A 115 -13.40 -7.02 -14.89
CA GLY A 115 -13.63 -7.93 -13.76
C GLY A 115 -13.43 -9.37 -14.22
N SER A 116 -12.71 -10.13 -13.38
CA SER A 116 -12.47 -11.58 -13.37
C SER A 116 -12.63 -12.32 -14.71
N PRO A 117 -11.54 -12.75 -15.36
CA PRO A 117 -11.60 -13.90 -16.24
C PRO A 117 -11.60 -15.16 -15.38
N SER A 118 -12.78 -15.78 -15.31
CA SER A 118 -13.00 -17.16 -14.93
C SER A 118 -11.87 -18.07 -15.41
N GLY A 119 -11.47 -18.98 -14.53
CA GLY A 119 -10.24 -19.74 -14.64
C GLY A 119 -9.98 -20.36 -16.00
N HIS A 120 -8.78 -20.09 -16.50
CA HIS A 120 -8.06 -21.04 -17.33
C HIS A 120 -6.72 -21.30 -16.65
N ARG A 121 -6.71 -22.40 -15.89
CA ARG A 121 -5.49 -23.17 -15.62
C ARG A 121 -4.88 -23.53 -16.97
N CYS A 122 -3.57 -23.31 -17.11
CA CYS A 122 -2.76 -24.20 -17.94
C CYS A 122 -2.78 -25.60 -17.32
#